data_AF-A0A2I0NXG2-F1
#
_entry.id   AF-A0A2I0NXG2-F1
#
_cell.length_a   1.000
_cell.length_b   1.000
_cell.length_c   1.000
_cell.angle_alpha   90.00
_cell.angle_beta   90.00
_cell.angle_gamma   90.00
#
_symmetry.space_group_name_H-M   'P 1'
#
loop_
_entity.id
_entity.type
_entity.pdbx_description
1 polymer ?
#
loop_
_entity_poly.entity_id
_entity_poly.type
_entity_poly.pdbx_seq_one_letter_code
_entity_poly.pdbx_strand_id
1 'polypeptide(L)'
;EKEISMTGGACRSCGASLESAVVIHHSIEMPDQLAESRSTITSDEEERQRLGYEVTRHYTPSGTRQFYVVGDPGEPLLTISYDHSGKIVSINHGPIPSDKDEPQSGFTLCTACNRWIFGKDGVKDHLDPKNEMKRCWRNGTEENIIRNIVLYTNTRHDVVKIDVPTLLDSEGNPLDEELYRSFFTTLAQAIIEGVQISMNVGVDEIRYFLMPDPQNRKKSSIILYETSEGGAGILESIADHSTFHEVIRQALTILHEYDEKKCDRACYECLCNYYNQFDHDLLDRKLALPLLRDLLTPGIQTVPDSSPSAKKMLEDLLKTCESSLEQTVLESIYLAGLPLPDSGQKVITEGGELIARPDFAYQENGHSIVIFVDGPDHDNESQKRDDEMKRDRLDLMGDTVFTIHYRDDLQVKINDLAELLL
;
A
#
# COMPACT_ATOMS: atom_id res chain seq x y z
N GLU A 1 -10.11 -1.64 19.47
CA GLU A 1 -9.76 -1.21 20.86
C GLU A 1 -8.41 -1.71 21.38
N LYS A 2 -7.95 -2.95 21.11
CA LYS A 2 -6.61 -3.40 21.54
C LYS A 2 -5.41 -2.77 20.80
N GLU A 3 -5.61 -2.15 19.63
CA GLU A 3 -4.52 -1.58 18.83
C GLU A 3 -3.95 -0.27 19.38
N ILE A 4 -4.79 0.56 20.02
CA ILE A 4 -4.40 1.89 20.53
C ILE A 4 -3.75 1.79 21.92
N SER A 5 -4.10 0.77 22.73
CA SER A 5 -3.60 0.68 24.11
C SER A 5 -2.11 0.32 24.22
N MET A 6 -1.46 -0.13 23.13
CA MET A 6 -0.05 -0.53 23.16
C MET A 6 0.93 0.56 22.68
N THR A 7 0.46 1.65 22.06
CA THR A 7 1.36 2.64 21.41
C THR A 7 1.34 4.02 22.05
N GLY A 8 0.71 4.19 23.21
CA GLY A 8 0.77 5.45 23.95
C GLY A 8 0.27 6.67 23.15
N GLY A 9 -0.72 6.46 22.28
CA GLY A 9 -1.29 7.55 21.48
C GLY A 9 -0.41 8.01 20.31
N ALA A 10 0.53 7.21 19.79
CA ALA A 10 1.29 7.53 18.59
C ALA A 10 0.97 6.60 17.40
N CYS A 11 1.12 7.12 16.18
CA CYS A 11 0.99 6.40 14.91
C CYS A 11 2.15 5.38 14.77
N ARG A 12 1.84 4.12 14.47
CA ARG A 12 2.86 3.06 14.33
C ARG A 12 3.79 3.23 13.13
N SER A 13 3.34 3.93 12.09
CA SER A 13 4.11 4.09 10.86
C SER A 13 5.10 5.26 10.95
N CYS A 14 4.65 6.43 11.40
CA CYS A 14 5.48 7.64 11.43
C CYS A 14 5.78 8.19 12.84
N GLY A 15 5.23 7.59 13.89
CA GLY A 15 5.42 8.02 15.28
C GLY A 15 4.69 9.31 15.66
N ALA A 16 3.92 9.92 14.75
CA ALA A 16 3.16 11.14 15.05
C ALA A 16 2.10 10.91 16.14
N SER A 17 1.89 11.90 17.02
CA SER A 17 0.86 11.81 18.06
C SER A 17 -0.55 11.77 17.44
N LEU A 18 -1.37 10.87 17.97
CA LEU A 18 -2.79 10.67 17.71
C LEU A 18 -3.66 11.26 18.83
N GLU A 19 -3.08 11.85 19.88
CA GLU A 19 -3.83 12.41 21.00
C GLU A 19 -4.79 13.53 20.58
N SER A 20 -4.42 14.29 19.55
CA SER A 20 -5.24 15.34 18.95
C SER A 20 -5.94 14.91 17.66
N ALA A 21 -5.95 13.61 17.32
CA ALA A 21 -6.61 13.12 16.14
C ALA A 21 -8.14 13.24 16.28
N VAL A 22 -8.80 13.70 15.22
CA VAL A 22 -10.27 13.77 15.19
C VAL A 22 -10.82 12.35 15.25
N VAL A 23 -11.66 12.06 16.24
CA VAL A 23 -12.31 10.77 16.41
C VAL A 23 -13.63 10.77 15.64
N ILE A 24 -13.77 9.84 14.70
CA ILE A 24 -15.05 9.58 14.03
C ILE A 24 -15.88 8.70 14.95
N HIS A 25 -16.88 9.28 15.63
CA HIS A 25 -17.69 8.57 16.62
C HIS A 25 -18.71 7.60 16.01
N HIS A 26 -19.21 7.90 14.81
CA HIS A 26 -20.18 7.06 14.12
C HIS A 26 -19.59 6.59 12.79
N SER A 27 -19.07 5.36 12.78
CA SER A 27 -18.55 4.72 11.58
C SER A 27 -19.15 3.33 11.43
N ILE A 28 -19.50 2.95 10.20
CA ILE A 28 -20.03 1.62 9.89
C ILE A 28 -19.25 1.06 8.71
N GLU A 29 -18.74 -0.15 8.84
CA GLU A 29 -18.19 -0.90 7.71
C GLU A 29 -19.32 -1.16 6.71
N MET A 30 -19.11 -0.85 5.43
CA MET A 30 -20.16 -0.82 4.42
C MET A 30 -20.91 -2.16 4.38
N PRO A 31 -22.17 -2.21 4.87
CA PRO A 31 -22.89 -3.47 4.97
C PRO A 31 -23.58 -3.80 3.65
N ASP A 32 -24.00 -5.05 3.49
CA ASP A 32 -24.90 -5.45 2.40
C ASP A 32 -26.13 -4.53 2.37
N GLN A 33 -26.38 -3.94 1.20
CA GLN A 33 -27.50 -3.02 0.98
C GLN A 33 -28.58 -3.68 0.13
N LEU A 34 -29.85 -3.41 0.46
CA LEU A 34 -30.99 -3.74 -0.38
C LEU A 34 -31.32 -2.55 -1.28
N ALA A 35 -31.25 -2.74 -2.60
CA ALA A 35 -31.73 -1.75 -3.55
C ALA A 35 -33.26 -1.88 -3.73
N GLU A 36 -33.97 -0.76 -3.63
CA GLU A 36 -35.41 -0.68 -3.94
C GLU A 36 -35.60 0.12 -5.24
N SER A 37 -36.39 -0.40 -6.17
CA SER A 37 -36.73 0.32 -7.40
C SER A 37 -37.67 1.50 -7.08
N ARG A 38 -37.34 2.69 -7.61
CA ARG A 38 -38.16 3.90 -7.50
C ARG A 38 -38.42 4.47 -8.88
N SER A 39 -39.64 4.97 -9.10
CA SER A 39 -40.11 5.50 -10.38
C SER A 39 -39.77 6.97 -10.61
N THR A 40 -39.12 7.64 -9.65
CA THR A 40 -38.93 9.09 -9.67
C THR A 40 -37.51 9.42 -9.24
N ILE A 41 -36.77 10.12 -10.10
CA ILE A 41 -35.47 10.70 -9.78
C ILE A 41 -35.73 11.99 -8.99
N THR A 42 -35.20 12.09 -7.78
CA THR A 42 -35.32 13.32 -6.98
C THR A 42 -34.21 14.31 -7.33
N SER A 43 -34.42 15.62 -7.13
CA SER A 43 -33.36 16.64 -7.30
C SER A 43 -32.12 16.32 -6.46
N ASP A 44 -32.28 15.77 -5.25
CA ASP A 44 -31.16 15.30 -4.41
C ASP A 44 -30.38 14.12 -5.05
N GLU A 45 -31.02 13.32 -5.90
CA GLU A 45 -30.38 12.20 -6.62
C GLU A 45 -29.62 12.70 -7.84
N GLU A 46 -30.17 13.69 -8.53
CA GLU A 46 -29.50 14.42 -9.62
C GLU A 46 -28.27 15.20 -9.09
N GLU A 47 -28.38 15.89 -7.94
CA GLU A 47 -27.23 16.54 -7.30
C GLU A 47 -26.19 15.53 -6.80
N ARG A 48 -26.61 14.36 -6.29
CA ARG A 48 -25.69 13.26 -5.94
C ARG A 48 -24.92 12.73 -7.14
N GLN A 49 -25.56 12.63 -8.30
CA GLN A 49 -24.87 12.27 -9.54
C GLN A 49 -23.89 13.36 -10.00
N ARG A 50 -24.18 14.63 -9.70
CA ARG A 50 -23.36 15.77 -10.11
C ARG A 50 -22.16 16.03 -9.21
N LEU A 51 -22.35 16.04 -7.88
CA LEU A 51 -21.30 16.38 -6.90
C LEU A 51 -20.61 15.14 -6.34
N GLY A 52 -21.31 14.00 -6.25
CA GLY A 52 -20.76 12.75 -5.73
C GLY A 52 -20.60 12.74 -4.22
N TYR A 53 -19.52 12.09 -3.76
CA TYR A 53 -19.25 11.83 -2.35
C TYR A 53 -17.80 12.19 -2.01
N GLU A 54 -17.58 12.66 -0.80
CA GLU A 54 -16.23 12.94 -0.30
C GLU A 54 -15.61 11.63 0.19
N VAL A 55 -14.64 11.10 -0.56
CA VAL A 55 -14.01 9.81 -0.27
C VAL A 55 -12.51 9.99 -0.07
N THR A 56 -12.02 9.64 1.12
CA THR A 56 -10.59 9.60 1.42
C THR A 56 -10.09 8.16 1.48
N ARG A 57 -8.87 7.90 1.03
CA ARG A 57 -8.22 6.58 1.07
C ARG A 57 -6.96 6.65 1.89
N HIS A 58 -6.71 5.60 2.66
CA HIS A 58 -5.58 5.51 3.59
C HIS A 58 -4.92 4.15 3.46
N TYR A 59 -3.59 4.13 3.42
CA TYR A 59 -2.79 2.91 3.29
C TYR A 59 -2.09 2.58 4.60
N THR A 60 -2.22 1.32 5.03
CA THR A 60 -1.46 0.72 6.13
C THR A 60 -0.65 -0.46 5.59
N PRO A 61 0.69 -0.43 5.69
CA PRO A 61 1.54 -1.54 5.26
C PRO A 61 1.19 -2.89 5.91
N SER A 62 1.39 -4.00 5.21
CA SER A 62 1.12 -5.37 5.70
C SER A 62 2.13 -5.84 6.76
N GLY A 63 3.38 -5.37 6.66
CA GLY A 63 4.48 -5.70 7.56
C GLY A 63 5.76 -6.06 6.82
N THR A 64 5.64 -6.73 5.67
CA THR A 64 6.75 -7.14 4.80
C THR A 64 6.72 -6.33 3.53
N ARG A 65 7.83 -5.64 3.22
CA ARG A 65 7.94 -4.79 2.04
C ARG A 65 9.30 -4.93 1.42
N GLN A 66 9.32 -4.86 0.10
CA GLN A 66 10.55 -4.72 -0.67
C GLN A 66 10.76 -3.26 -1.02
N PHE A 67 12.00 -2.80 -0.93
CA PHE A 67 12.35 -1.41 -1.17
C PHE A 67 13.32 -1.31 -2.33
N TYR A 68 13.07 -0.32 -3.17
CA TYR A 68 13.86 -0.07 -4.36
C TYR A 68 14.19 1.40 -4.50
N VAL A 69 15.29 1.65 -5.18
CA VAL A 69 15.80 2.97 -5.47
C VAL A 69 16.13 3.06 -6.94
N VAL A 70 15.79 4.18 -7.57
CA VAL A 70 16.12 4.46 -8.96
C VAL A 70 17.02 5.68 -9.01
N GLY A 71 18.23 5.49 -9.55
CA GLY A 71 19.31 6.49 -9.51
C GLY A 71 20.41 6.10 -8.52
N ASP A 72 21.14 7.11 -8.02
CA ASP A 72 22.15 6.91 -6.98
C ASP A 72 21.46 6.66 -5.63
N PRO A 73 21.75 5.57 -4.90
CA PRO A 73 21.21 5.34 -3.56
C PRO A 73 21.44 6.48 -2.56
N GLY A 74 22.50 7.28 -2.74
CA GLY A 74 22.77 8.47 -1.92
C GLY A 74 21.88 9.67 -2.25
N GLU A 75 21.50 9.82 -3.51
CA GLU A 75 20.65 10.91 -4.03
C GLU A 75 19.66 10.37 -5.07
N PRO A 76 18.60 9.67 -4.63
CA PRO A 76 17.75 8.96 -5.57
C PRO A 76 16.76 9.87 -6.29
N LEU A 77 16.46 9.52 -7.55
CA LEU A 77 15.43 10.19 -8.34
C LEU A 77 14.04 9.80 -7.85
N LEU A 78 13.84 8.52 -7.55
CA LEU A 78 12.69 8.04 -6.80
C LEU A 78 13.04 6.85 -5.90
N THR A 79 12.18 6.63 -4.92
CA THR A 79 12.15 5.38 -4.15
C THR A 79 10.81 4.69 -4.35
N ILE A 80 10.83 3.38 -4.45
CA ILE A 80 9.65 2.52 -4.58
C ILE A 80 9.63 1.59 -3.37
N SER A 81 8.45 1.33 -2.80
CA SER A 81 8.25 0.14 -1.98
C SER A 81 7.08 -0.67 -2.48
N TYR A 82 7.29 -1.97 -2.64
CA TYR A 82 6.25 -2.95 -2.91
C TYR A 82 5.78 -3.59 -1.61
N ASP A 83 4.46 -3.70 -1.44
CA ASP A 83 3.81 -4.34 -0.31
C ASP A 83 2.76 -5.32 -0.82
N HIS A 84 3.03 -6.60 -0.63
CA HIS A 84 2.06 -7.65 -0.89
C HIS A 84 0.97 -7.62 0.18
N SER A 85 -0.30 -7.55 -0.24
CA SER A 85 -1.43 -7.53 0.69
C SER A 85 -1.52 -6.31 1.62
N GLY A 86 -1.03 -5.16 1.16
CA GLY A 86 -1.18 -3.86 1.81
C GLY A 86 -2.64 -3.49 2.09
N LYS A 87 -2.93 -2.97 3.29
CA LYS A 87 -4.30 -2.65 3.71
C LYS A 87 -4.70 -1.25 3.23
N ILE A 88 -5.81 -1.14 2.51
CA ILE A 88 -6.41 0.12 2.09
C ILE A 88 -7.76 0.30 2.78
N VAL A 89 -7.91 1.43 3.46
CA VAL A 89 -9.17 1.86 4.07
C VAL A 89 -9.74 3.00 3.24
N SER A 90 -10.89 2.76 2.60
CA SER A 90 -11.64 3.81 1.91
C SER A 90 -12.74 4.31 2.83
N ILE A 91 -12.79 5.61 3.05
CA ILE A 91 -13.72 6.27 3.98
C ILE A 91 -14.58 7.24 3.17
N ASN A 92 -15.89 6.98 3.13
CA ASN A 92 -16.89 7.85 2.52
C ASN A 92 -17.53 8.72 3.60
N HIS A 93 -17.21 10.01 3.57
CA HIS A 93 -17.64 11.03 4.53
C HIS A 93 -19.05 11.56 4.26
N GLY A 94 -19.72 11.08 3.22
CA GLY A 94 -21.05 11.51 2.82
C GLY A 94 -21.07 12.29 1.50
N PRO A 95 -22.25 12.77 1.09
CA PRO A 95 -22.41 13.56 -0.13
C PRO A 95 -21.67 14.89 -0.02
N ILE A 96 -21.04 15.33 -1.10
CA ILE A 96 -20.38 16.64 -1.15
C ILE A 96 -21.46 17.74 -1.07
N PRO A 97 -21.38 18.69 -0.11
CA PRO A 97 -22.33 19.78 0.00
C PRO A 97 -22.33 20.68 -1.25
N SER A 98 -23.51 21.18 -1.62
CA SER A 98 -23.64 22.13 -2.74
C SER A 98 -23.18 23.55 -2.37
N ASP A 99 -23.22 23.90 -1.09
CA ASP A 99 -22.64 25.12 -0.53
C ASP A 99 -21.30 24.80 0.15
N LYS A 100 -20.23 25.52 -0.20
CA LYS A 100 -18.88 25.30 0.35
C LYS A 100 -18.78 25.65 1.84
N ASP A 101 -19.68 26.50 2.33
CA ASP A 101 -19.71 26.89 3.74
C ASP A 101 -20.53 25.90 4.59
N GLU A 102 -21.24 24.96 3.97
CA GLU A 102 -21.99 23.91 4.68
C GLU A 102 -21.04 22.79 5.12
N PRO A 103 -21.07 22.37 6.41
CA PRO A 103 -20.21 21.31 6.88
C PRO A 103 -20.57 19.97 6.24
N GLN A 104 -19.56 19.13 6.02
CA GLN A 104 -19.75 17.76 5.56
C GLN A 104 -20.69 17.00 6.51
N SER A 105 -21.90 16.71 6.04
CA SER A 105 -22.86 15.88 6.76
C SER A 105 -22.70 14.44 6.30
N GLY A 106 -22.26 13.55 7.20
CA GLY A 106 -22.24 12.12 6.93
C GLY A 106 -23.64 11.55 6.67
N PHE A 107 -23.75 10.23 6.65
CA PHE A 107 -25.02 9.56 6.43
C PHE A 107 -25.91 9.58 7.69
N THR A 108 -27.22 9.51 7.48
CA THR A 108 -28.22 9.43 8.55
C THR A 108 -28.99 8.13 8.44
N LEU A 109 -29.13 7.40 9.54
CA LEU A 109 -29.80 6.10 9.61
C LEU A 109 -30.91 6.13 10.67
N CYS A 110 -32.08 5.61 10.33
CA CYS A 110 -33.09 5.27 11.32
C CYS A 110 -32.94 3.80 11.75
N THR A 111 -32.58 3.55 13.01
CA THR A 111 -32.41 2.20 13.56
C THR A 111 -33.73 1.47 13.84
N ALA A 112 -34.86 2.18 13.86
CA ALA A 112 -36.17 1.55 14.00
C ALA A 112 -36.59 0.81 12.72
N CYS A 113 -36.27 1.37 11.55
CA CYS A 113 -36.69 0.83 10.26
C CYS A 113 -35.55 0.43 9.31
N ASN A 114 -34.30 0.63 9.74
CA ASN A 114 -33.06 0.35 9.02
C ASN A 114 -32.98 1.02 7.63
N ARG A 115 -33.49 2.24 7.51
CA ARG A 115 -33.42 3.02 6.27
C ARG A 115 -32.47 4.19 6.40
N TRP A 116 -31.65 4.37 5.37
CA TRP A 116 -30.90 5.60 5.15
C TRP A 116 -31.85 6.75 4.86
N ILE A 117 -31.62 7.86 5.55
CA ILE A 117 -32.38 9.10 5.41
C ILE A 117 -31.51 10.09 4.64
N PHE A 118 -32.08 10.65 3.57
CA PHE A 118 -31.42 11.59 2.67
C PHE A 118 -32.15 12.93 2.64
N GLY A 119 -31.43 13.99 2.31
CA GLY A 119 -31.96 15.35 2.16
C GLY A 119 -32.04 16.12 3.48
N LYS A 120 -32.04 17.46 3.38
CA LYS A 120 -31.99 18.38 4.53
C LYS A 120 -33.18 18.22 5.49
N ASP A 121 -34.38 18.05 4.94
CA ASP A 121 -35.62 17.79 5.70
C ASP A 121 -35.89 16.30 5.92
N GLY A 122 -34.96 15.41 5.54
CA GLY A 122 -35.19 13.96 5.50
C GLY A 122 -35.64 13.38 6.83
N VAL A 123 -35.04 13.81 7.95
CA VAL A 123 -35.43 13.31 9.28
C VAL A 123 -36.81 13.82 9.67
N LYS A 124 -37.10 15.09 9.42
CA LYS A 124 -38.40 15.69 9.71
C LYS A 124 -39.52 14.99 8.93
N ASP A 125 -39.31 14.77 7.63
CA ASP A 125 -40.23 14.03 6.76
C ASP A 125 -40.40 12.58 7.24
N HIS A 126 -39.32 11.94 7.70
CA HIS A 126 -39.34 10.56 8.15
C HIS A 126 -40.09 10.37 9.49
N LEU A 127 -40.02 11.36 10.38
CA LEU A 127 -40.66 11.32 11.68
C LEU A 127 -42.09 11.91 11.66
N ASP A 128 -42.51 12.52 10.55
CA ASP A 128 -43.89 13.04 10.41
C ASP A 128 -44.89 11.90 10.15
N PRO A 129 -45.81 11.59 11.08
CA PRO A 129 -46.81 10.54 10.88
C PRO A 129 -47.78 10.84 9.74
N LYS A 130 -47.89 12.10 9.30
CA LYS A 130 -48.75 12.52 8.18
C LYS A 130 -48.08 12.34 6.81
N ASN A 131 -46.78 12.10 6.76
CA ASN A 131 -46.05 11.93 5.50
C ASN A 131 -46.13 10.47 5.03
N GLU A 132 -47.23 10.10 4.36
CA GLU A 132 -47.49 8.71 3.94
C GLU A 132 -46.38 8.11 3.05
N MET A 133 -45.63 8.94 2.32
CA MET A 133 -44.58 8.49 1.41
C MET A 133 -43.22 8.25 2.11
N LYS A 134 -42.80 9.14 3.01
CA LYS A 134 -41.44 9.10 3.60
C LYS A 134 -41.40 8.68 5.07
N ARG A 135 -42.55 8.57 5.75
CA ARG A 135 -42.61 8.23 7.18
C ARG A 135 -41.94 6.91 7.52
N CYS A 136 -41.46 6.82 8.75
CA CYS A 136 -40.98 5.57 9.34
C CYS A 136 -42.13 4.57 9.46
N TRP A 137 -42.07 3.46 8.71
CA TRP A 137 -43.09 2.40 8.78
C TRP A 137 -43.11 1.65 10.12
N ARG A 138 -42.05 1.79 10.92
CA ARG A 138 -41.91 1.27 12.28
C ARG A 138 -42.24 2.31 13.37
N ASN A 139 -42.69 3.51 12.98
CA ASN A 139 -42.98 4.63 13.88
C ASN A 139 -41.77 4.99 14.78
N GLY A 140 -40.58 5.06 14.19
CA GLY A 140 -39.37 5.49 14.90
C GLY A 140 -39.50 6.92 15.43
N THR A 141 -38.71 7.22 16.47
CA THR A 141 -38.60 8.54 17.09
C THR A 141 -37.21 9.11 16.85
N GLU A 142 -36.99 10.34 17.33
CA GLU A 142 -35.67 11.01 17.27
C GLU A 142 -34.55 10.19 17.92
N GLU A 143 -34.86 9.40 18.96
CA GLU A 143 -33.90 8.50 19.63
C GLU A 143 -33.40 7.37 18.73
N ASN A 144 -34.13 7.05 17.65
CA ASN A 144 -33.72 6.06 16.67
C ASN A 144 -32.86 6.63 15.54
N ILE A 145 -32.60 7.95 15.54
CA ILE A 145 -31.88 8.61 14.46
C ILE A 145 -30.40 8.75 14.82
N ILE A 146 -29.54 8.10 14.04
CA ILE A 146 -28.09 8.26 14.13
C ILE A 146 -27.65 9.12 12.92
N ARG A 147 -26.97 10.23 13.21
CA ARG A 147 -26.47 11.19 12.20
C ARG A 147 -24.95 11.13 12.09
N ASN A 148 -24.42 11.73 11.03
CA ASN A 148 -22.98 11.87 10.78
C ASN A 148 -22.26 10.51 10.77
N ILE A 149 -22.93 9.49 10.25
CA ILE A 149 -22.33 8.18 10.04
C ILE A 149 -21.38 8.28 8.86
N VAL A 150 -20.17 7.80 9.02
CA VAL A 150 -19.22 7.61 7.93
C VAL A 150 -19.23 6.14 7.54
N LEU A 151 -19.22 5.87 6.23
CA LEU A 151 -19.11 4.50 5.72
C LEU A 151 -17.66 4.21 5.38
N TYR A 152 -17.17 3.01 5.67
CA TYR A 152 -15.83 2.63 5.26
C TYR A 152 -15.78 1.20 4.71
N THR A 153 -14.78 0.94 3.87
CA THR A 153 -14.37 -0.41 3.49
C THR A 153 -12.93 -0.64 3.92
N ASN A 154 -12.59 -1.91 4.15
CA ASN A 154 -11.26 -2.33 4.54
C ASN A 154 -10.87 -3.52 3.65
N THR A 155 -9.93 -3.29 2.74
CA THR A 155 -9.54 -4.26 1.71
C THR A 155 -8.02 -4.43 1.68
N ARG A 156 -7.55 -5.53 1.09
CA ARG A 156 -6.11 -5.83 0.93
C ARG A 156 -5.75 -5.96 -0.54
N HIS A 157 -4.67 -5.32 -0.92
CA HIS A 157 -4.24 -5.19 -2.32
C HIS A 157 -2.73 -5.27 -2.41
N ASP A 158 -2.22 -5.60 -3.59
CA ASP A 158 -0.84 -5.28 -3.91
C ASP A 158 -0.71 -3.76 -4.06
N VAL A 159 0.32 -3.22 -3.42
CA VAL A 159 0.53 -1.77 -3.32
C VAL A 159 1.96 -1.42 -3.70
N VAL A 160 2.10 -0.43 -4.59
CA VAL A 160 3.35 0.25 -4.87
C VAL A 160 3.27 1.67 -4.32
N LYS A 161 4.16 1.99 -3.39
CA LYS A 161 4.35 3.36 -2.90
C LYS A 161 5.55 3.97 -3.61
N ILE A 162 5.36 5.15 -4.17
CA ILE A 162 6.39 5.92 -4.86
C ILE A 162 6.61 7.23 -4.10
N ASP A 163 7.86 7.52 -3.76
CA ASP A 163 8.27 8.81 -3.23
C ASP A 163 9.29 9.45 -4.17
N VAL A 164 9.15 10.76 -4.40
CA VAL A 164 10.07 11.56 -5.20
C VAL A 164 10.79 12.53 -4.24
N PRO A 165 12.07 12.30 -3.91
CA PRO A 165 12.78 13.08 -2.90
C PRO A 165 12.93 14.56 -3.25
N THR A 166 13.18 14.84 -4.53
CA THR A 166 13.46 16.19 -5.03
C THR A 166 12.57 16.48 -6.23
N LEU A 167 11.80 17.57 -6.15
CA LEU A 167 10.94 18.04 -7.24
C LEU A 167 11.62 19.19 -7.94
N LEU A 168 12.00 18.97 -9.20
CA LEU A 168 12.67 19.97 -10.03
C LEU A 168 11.79 20.32 -11.24
N ASP A 169 11.87 21.59 -11.66
CA ASP A 169 11.32 22.05 -12.93
C ASP A 169 12.25 21.67 -14.11
N SER A 170 11.86 22.07 -15.32
CA SER A 170 12.65 21.81 -16.54
C SER A 170 14.02 22.50 -16.58
N GLU A 171 14.26 23.49 -15.73
CA GLU A 171 15.52 24.22 -15.63
C GLU A 171 16.40 23.69 -14.47
N GLY A 172 15.91 22.70 -13.71
CA GLY A 172 16.61 22.13 -12.55
C GLY A 172 16.43 22.94 -11.27
N ASN A 173 15.48 23.87 -11.21
CA ASN A 173 15.16 24.61 -9.99
C ASN A 173 14.10 23.86 -9.18
N PRO A 174 14.02 24.05 -7.84
CA PRO A 174 12.93 23.51 -7.03
C PRO A 174 11.57 23.93 -7.58
N LEU A 175 10.68 22.97 -7.77
CA LEU A 175 9.32 23.21 -8.24
C LEU A 175 8.56 24.13 -7.26
N ASP A 176 7.63 24.94 -7.76
CA ASP A 176 6.73 25.73 -6.91
C ASP A 176 5.78 24.80 -6.13
N GLU A 177 5.57 25.09 -4.84
CA GLU A 177 4.73 24.30 -3.93
C GLU A 177 3.29 24.19 -4.44
N GLU A 178 2.78 25.22 -5.13
CA GLU A 178 1.43 25.20 -5.72
C GLU A 178 1.28 24.12 -6.82
N LEU A 179 2.38 23.71 -7.45
CA LEU A 179 2.40 22.73 -8.52
C LEU A 179 2.58 21.28 -8.03
N TYR A 180 2.77 21.06 -6.73
CA TYR A 180 3.13 19.73 -6.21
C TYR A 180 2.00 18.72 -6.43
N ARG A 181 0.76 19.13 -6.13
CA ARG A 181 -0.40 18.28 -6.38
C ARG A 181 -0.52 17.92 -7.85
N SER A 182 -0.39 18.92 -8.74
CA SER A 182 -0.41 18.73 -10.19
C SER A 182 0.70 17.79 -10.66
N PHE A 183 1.91 17.92 -10.12
CA PHE A 183 3.04 17.05 -10.40
C PHE A 183 2.74 15.60 -10.01
N PHE A 184 2.36 15.33 -8.75
CA PHE A 184 2.13 13.96 -8.28
C PHE A 184 0.92 13.31 -8.96
N THR A 185 -0.17 14.05 -9.20
CA THR A 185 -1.33 13.59 -9.97
C THR A 185 -0.93 13.24 -11.41
N THR A 186 -0.18 14.11 -12.08
CA THR A 186 0.31 13.87 -13.45
C THR A 186 1.25 12.66 -13.50
N LEU A 187 2.21 12.56 -12.58
CA LEU A 187 3.17 11.47 -12.53
C LEU A 187 2.48 10.13 -12.29
N ALA A 188 1.55 10.07 -11.33
CA ALA A 188 0.78 8.86 -11.04
C ALA A 188 -0.02 8.40 -12.27
N GLN A 189 -0.70 9.34 -12.93
CA GLN A 189 -1.48 9.05 -14.14
C GLN A 189 -0.59 8.57 -15.29
N ALA A 190 0.57 9.23 -15.52
CA ALA A 190 1.51 8.83 -16.57
C ALA A 190 2.09 7.42 -16.34
N ILE A 191 2.43 7.10 -15.08
CA ILE A 191 2.92 5.76 -14.72
C ILE A 191 1.82 4.71 -14.94
N ILE A 192 0.58 4.97 -14.50
CA ILE A 192 -0.54 4.05 -14.70
C ILE A 192 -0.78 3.78 -16.18
N GLU A 193 -0.77 4.82 -17.02
CA GLU A 193 -0.94 4.66 -18.47
C GLU A 193 0.23 3.88 -19.09
N GLY A 194 1.46 4.13 -18.62
CA GLY A 194 2.63 3.35 -18.99
C GLY A 194 2.45 1.86 -18.69
N VAL A 195 1.98 1.52 -17.47
CA VAL A 195 1.70 0.14 -17.04
C VAL A 195 0.58 -0.48 -17.87
N GLN A 196 -0.51 0.24 -18.10
CA GLN A 196 -1.64 -0.24 -18.90
C GLN A 196 -1.22 -0.69 -20.29
N ILE A 197 -0.34 0.09 -20.95
CA ILE A 197 0.17 -0.26 -22.27
C ILE A 197 1.22 -1.37 -22.20
N SER A 198 2.23 -1.24 -21.33
CA SER A 198 3.35 -2.19 -21.29
C SER A 198 2.92 -3.58 -20.86
N MET A 199 1.87 -3.69 -20.06
CA MET A 199 1.39 -4.95 -19.47
C MET A 199 0.01 -5.37 -19.96
N ASN A 200 -0.62 -4.62 -20.87
CA ASN A 200 -1.96 -4.88 -21.40
C ASN A 200 -3.03 -5.02 -20.28
N VAL A 201 -3.00 -4.05 -19.37
CA VAL A 201 -3.84 -3.97 -18.16
C VAL A 201 -5.01 -3.03 -18.42
N GLY A 202 -6.18 -3.34 -17.85
CA GLY A 202 -7.40 -2.55 -17.98
C GLY A 202 -7.33 -1.19 -17.27
N VAL A 203 -8.18 -0.25 -17.71
CA VAL A 203 -8.22 1.12 -17.17
C VAL A 203 -8.63 1.21 -15.70
N ASP A 204 -9.28 0.17 -15.18
CA ASP A 204 -9.81 0.08 -13.83
C ASP A 204 -9.09 -0.96 -12.95
N GLU A 205 -8.06 -1.62 -13.47
CA GLU A 205 -7.29 -2.63 -12.73
C GLU A 205 -6.25 -2.00 -11.78
N ILE A 206 -5.76 -0.80 -12.08
CA ILE A 206 -4.85 -0.04 -11.21
C ILE A 206 -5.47 1.32 -10.90
N ARG A 207 -5.44 1.69 -9.62
CA ARG A 207 -5.83 3.02 -9.16
C ARG A 207 -4.75 3.62 -8.30
N TYR A 208 -4.88 4.92 -8.07
CA TYR A 208 -4.00 5.62 -7.15
C TYR A 208 -4.74 6.54 -6.20
N PHE A 209 -4.04 6.92 -5.14
CA PHE A 209 -4.33 8.10 -4.37
C PHE A 209 -3.03 8.71 -3.84
N LEU A 210 -3.07 10.00 -3.53
CA LEU A 210 -1.94 10.71 -2.94
C LEU A 210 -2.00 10.62 -1.42
N MET A 211 -0.86 10.35 -0.81
CA MET A 211 -0.69 10.36 0.64
C MET A 211 0.27 11.51 1.00
N PRO A 212 -0.26 12.73 1.26
CA PRO A 212 0.56 13.87 1.63
C PRO A 212 1.21 13.65 3.00
N ASP A 213 2.44 14.13 3.17
CA ASP A 213 3.12 14.09 4.45
C ASP A 213 2.47 15.11 5.41
N PRO A 214 2.03 14.68 6.61
CA PRO A 214 1.32 15.54 7.53
C PRO A 214 2.20 16.66 8.12
N GLN A 215 3.52 16.49 8.14
CA GLN A 215 4.49 17.46 8.68
C GLN A 215 5.13 18.30 7.58
N ASN A 216 5.12 17.81 6.34
CA ASN A 216 5.77 18.48 5.23
C ASN A 216 4.87 18.51 3.99
N ARG A 217 4.18 19.64 3.76
CA ARG A 217 3.34 19.85 2.57
C ARG A 217 4.09 19.73 1.25
N LYS A 218 5.42 19.80 1.29
CA LYS A 218 6.32 19.59 0.14
C LYS A 218 6.60 18.11 -0.15
N LYS A 219 6.06 17.18 0.62
CA LYS A 219 6.24 15.75 0.42
C LYS A 219 4.89 15.08 0.28
N SER A 220 4.75 14.25 -0.75
CA SER A 220 3.61 13.37 -0.93
C SER A 220 4.12 12.06 -1.50
N SER A 221 3.52 10.96 -1.07
CA SER A 221 3.71 9.67 -1.70
C SER A 221 2.58 9.44 -2.71
N ILE A 222 2.89 8.79 -3.83
CA ILE A 222 1.89 8.19 -4.71
C ILE A 222 1.67 6.75 -4.23
N ILE A 223 0.43 6.39 -3.94
CA ILE A 223 0.05 5.01 -3.63
C ILE A 223 -0.67 4.45 -4.86
N LEU A 224 -0.02 3.55 -5.58
CA LEU A 224 -0.64 2.73 -6.62
C LEU A 224 -1.12 1.43 -6.00
N TYR A 225 -2.31 0.98 -6.37
CA TYR A 225 -2.84 -0.30 -5.89
C TYR A 225 -3.70 -0.98 -6.94
N GLU A 226 -3.67 -2.30 -6.93
CA GLU A 226 -4.50 -3.12 -7.80
C GLU A 226 -5.93 -3.19 -7.26
N THR A 227 -6.92 -3.05 -8.11
CA THR A 227 -8.32 -2.99 -7.64
C THR A 227 -8.91 -4.34 -7.28
N SER A 228 -8.33 -5.43 -7.80
CA SER A 228 -8.61 -6.80 -7.38
C SER A 228 -8.10 -7.04 -5.95
N GLU A 229 -8.93 -7.65 -5.11
CA GLU A 229 -8.52 -8.07 -3.77
C GLU A 229 -7.55 -9.25 -3.88
N GLY A 230 -6.41 -9.17 -3.19
CA GLY A 230 -5.34 -10.18 -3.23
C GLY A 230 -4.31 -10.02 -4.35
N GLY A 231 -4.52 -9.09 -5.29
CA GLY A 231 -3.56 -8.79 -6.35
C GLY A 231 -3.53 -9.80 -7.50
N ALA A 232 -3.07 -9.31 -8.66
CA ALA A 232 -2.81 -10.02 -9.90
C ALA A 232 -1.30 -10.04 -10.22
N GLY A 233 -0.44 -9.51 -9.33
CA GLY A 233 1.01 -9.46 -9.50
C GLY A 233 1.50 -8.44 -10.54
N ILE A 234 0.64 -7.48 -10.92
CA ILE A 234 0.98 -6.45 -11.91
C ILE A 234 2.00 -5.48 -11.31
N LEU A 235 1.71 -4.95 -10.12
CA LEU A 235 2.53 -3.95 -9.44
C LEU A 235 3.85 -4.54 -8.94
N GLU A 236 3.88 -5.83 -8.59
CA GLU A 236 5.11 -6.54 -8.25
C GLU A 236 6.12 -6.46 -9.39
N SER A 237 5.66 -6.72 -10.62
CA SER A 237 6.53 -6.75 -11.80
C SER A 237 7.12 -5.37 -12.17
N ILE A 238 6.53 -4.26 -11.71
CA ILE A 238 7.06 -2.90 -11.96
C ILE A 238 8.45 -2.75 -11.34
N ALA A 239 8.76 -3.51 -10.29
CA ALA A 239 10.07 -3.49 -9.67
C ALA A 239 11.15 -4.22 -10.50
N ASP A 240 10.78 -5.00 -11.51
CA ASP A 240 11.75 -5.55 -12.46
C ASP A 240 12.35 -4.44 -13.33
N HIS A 241 13.67 -4.50 -13.55
CA HIS A 241 14.39 -3.46 -14.29
C HIS A 241 13.86 -3.28 -15.72
N SER A 242 13.57 -4.37 -16.43
CA SER A 242 13.12 -4.29 -17.82
C SER A 242 11.69 -3.75 -17.91
N THR A 243 10.82 -4.22 -17.01
CA THR A 243 9.44 -3.75 -16.88
C THR A 243 9.38 -2.28 -16.50
N PHE A 244 10.17 -1.86 -15.50
CA PHE A 244 10.24 -0.46 -15.07
C PHE A 244 10.61 0.47 -16.25
N HIS A 245 11.67 0.14 -16.99
CA HIS A 245 12.08 0.94 -18.16
C HIS A 245 11.04 0.94 -19.28
N GLU A 246 10.34 -0.18 -19.50
CA GLU A 246 9.22 -0.22 -20.45
C GLU A 246 8.09 0.72 -20.03
N VAL A 247 7.67 0.66 -18.77
CA VAL A 247 6.64 1.55 -18.21
C VAL A 247 7.00 3.02 -18.39
N ILE A 248 8.23 3.42 -18.05
CA ILE A 248 8.70 4.81 -18.20
C ILE A 248 8.73 5.23 -19.68
N ARG A 249 9.14 4.33 -20.58
CA ARG A 249 9.17 4.61 -22.02
C ARG A 249 7.77 4.78 -22.60
N GLN A 250 6.83 3.94 -22.19
CA GLN A 250 5.43 4.07 -22.58
C GLN A 250 4.82 5.36 -22.02
N ALA A 251 5.09 5.69 -20.75
CA ALA A 251 4.67 6.96 -20.15
C ALA A 251 5.16 8.17 -20.97
N LEU A 252 6.45 8.22 -21.34
CA LEU A 252 6.98 9.29 -22.21
C LEU A 252 6.31 9.33 -23.58
N THR A 253 6.04 8.18 -24.18
CA THR A 253 5.39 8.07 -25.49
C THR A 253 3.96 8.63 -25.42
N ILE A 254 3.18 8.22 -24.42
CA ILE A 254 1.81 8.68 -24.17
C ILE A 254 1.79 10.18 -23.88
N LEU A 255 2.78 10.69 -23.15
CA LEU A 255 2.97 12.12 -22.95
C LEU A 255 3.49 12.84 -24.20
N HIS A 256 3.33 12.30 -25.40
CA HIS A 256 3.72 12.86 -26.69
C HIS A 256 5.17 13.38 -26.73
N GLU A 257 6.10 12.71 -26.05
CA GLU A 257 7.50 13.17 -26.00
C GLU A 257 8.13 13.18 -27.40
N TYR A 258 7.76 12.20 -28.22
CA TYR A 258 8.35 11.96 -29.54
C TYR A 258 7.48 12.46 -30.71
N ASP A 259 6.32 13.03 -30.43
CA ASP A 259 5.38 13.48 -31.46
C ASP A 259 5.73 14.87 -32.01
N GLU A 260 5.45 15.10 -33.29
CA GLU A 260 5.58 16.44 -33.90
C GLU A 260 4.53 17.41 -33.37
N LYS A 261 3.31 16.92 -33.10
CA LYS A 261 2.20 17.71 -32.54
C LYS A 261 1.97 17.30 -31.10
N LYS A 262 2.29 18.23 -30.21
CA LYS A 262 2.25 18.06 -28.76
C LYS A 262 1.07 18.83 -28.20
N CYS A 263 0.23 18.19 -27.39
CA CYS A 263 -0.76 18.91 -26.58
C CYS A 263 -0.06 19.83 -25.57
N ASP A 264 -0.71 20.91 -25.15
CA ASP A 264 -0.08 21.94 -24.31
C ASP A 264 0.05 21.52 -22.83
N ARG A 265 -1.01 20.93 -22.26
CA ARG A 265 -1.05 20.47 -20.85
C ARG A 265 -1.45 19.00 -20.74
N ALA A 266 -2.68 18.67 -21.13
CA ALA A 266 -3.20 17.31 -21.15
C ALA A 266 -4.31 17.19 -22.22
N CYS A 267 -4.52 15.99 -22.76
CA CYS A 267 -5.58 15.66 -23.70
C CYS A 267 -6.02 14.20 -23.52
N TYR A 268 -7.09 13.80 -24.22
CA TYR A 268 -7.63 12.43 -24.18
C TYR A 268 -6.75 11.38 -24.87
N GLU A 269 -5.73 11.80 -25.61
CA GLU A 269 -4.72 10.90 -26.22
C GLU A 269 -3.48 10.75 -25.32
N CYS A 270 -3.40 11.50 -24.22
CA CYS A 270 -2.41 11.32 -23.16
C CYS A 270 -3.11 11.04 -21.82
N LEU A 271 -3.07 11.98 -20.88
CA LEU A 271 -3.44 11.84 -19.48
C LEU A 271 -4.95 11.85 -19.17
N CYS A 272 -5.79 12.41 -20.05
CA CYS A 272 -7.21 12.61 -19.75
C CYS A 272 -8.01 11.36 -20.10
N ASN A 273 -8.85 10.90 -19.19
CA ASN A 273 -9.84 9.86 -19.45
C ASN A 273 -11.18 10.17 -18.76
N TYR A 274 -12.17 9.31 -18.98
CA TYR A 274 -13.51 9.50 -18.41
C TYR A 274 -13.53 9.39 -16.89
N TYR A 275 -12.65 8.59 -16.29
CA TYR A 275 -12.63 8.29 -14.86
C TYR A 275 -11.91 9.36 -14.03
N ASN A 276 -11.03 10.17 -14.63
CA ASN A 276 -10.26 11.21 -13.95
C ASN A 276 -10.70 12.64 -14.27
N GLN A 277 -11.95 12.86 -14.69
CA GLN A 277 -12.48 14.19 -15.05
C GLN A 277 -12.26 15.26 -13.98
N PHE A 278 -12.37 14.89 -12.70
CA PHE A 278 -12.15 15.80 -11.57
C PHE A 278 -10.70 16.28 -11.45
N ASP A 279 -9.74 15.55 -12.05
CA ASP A 279 -8.32 15.88 -12.01
C ASP A 279 -7.84 16.62 -13.27
N HIS A 280 -8.69 16.80 -14.30
CA HIS A 280 -8.26 17.38 -15.59
C HIS A 280 -7.57 18.73 -15.45
N ASP A 281 -8.00 19.59 -14.52
CA ASP A 281 -7.39 20.90 -14.27
C ASP A 281 -5.97 20.80 -13.67
N LEU A 282 -5.67 19.69 -13.00
CA LEU A 282 -4.38 19.40 -12.36
C LEU A 282 -3.37 18.77 -13.33
N LEU A 283 -3.85 18.10 -14.39
CA LEU A 283 -2.99 17.35 -15.30
C LEU A 283 -2.15 18.30 -16.18
N ASP A 284 -0.83 18.12 -16.13
CA ASP A 284 0.11 18.87 -16.97
C ASP A 284 1.35 18.03 -17.26
N ARG A 285 1.42 17.50 -18.49
CA ARG A 285 2.51 16.65 -18.96
C ARG A 285 3.90 17.26 -18.72
N LYS A 286 4.04 18.58 -18.79
CA LYS A 286 5.35 19.24 -18.70
C LYS A 286 5.96 19.10 -17.30
N LEU A 287 5.13 18.86 -16.27
CA LEU A 287 5.58 18.68 -14.90
C LEU A 287 6.29 17.33 -14.71
N ALA A 288 5.78 16.25 -15.31
CA ALA A 288 6.32 14.91 -15.13
C ALA A 288 7.46 14.56 -16.12
N LEU A 289 7.48 15.19 -17.30
CA LEU A 289 8.45 14.88 -18.36
C LEU A 289 9.93 14.95 -17.93
N PRO A 290 10.40 15.98 -17.18
CA PRO A 290 11.80 16.03 -16.75
C PRO A 290 12.21 14.79 -15.96
N LEU A 291 11.45 14.46 -14.91
CA LEU A 291 11.71 13.26 -14.11
C LEU A 291 11.65 12.00 -14.97
N LEU A 292 10.61 11.80 -15.78
CA LEU A 292 10.46 10.59 -16.60
C LEU A 292 11.64 10.39 -17.58
N ARG A 293 12.23 11.47 -18.11
CA ARG A 293 13.45 11.39 -18.93
C ARG A 293 14.64 10.92 -18.11
N ASP A 294 14.82 11.49 -16.92
CA ASP A 294 15.91 11.12 -16.02
C ASP A 294 15.80 9.66 -15.57
N LEU A 295 14.58 9.13 -15.45
CA LEU A 295 14.31 7.74 -15.09
C LEU A 295 14.63 6.70 -16.19
N LEU A 296 14.83 7.11 -17.44
CA LEU A 296 15.19 6.17 -18.52
C LEU A 296 16.63 5.66 -18.44
N THR A 297 17.50 6.37 -17.73
CA THR A 297 18.94 6.07 -17.72
C THR A 297 19.37 5.15 -16.58
N PRO A 298 19.02 5.42 -15.30
CA PRO A 298 19.43 4.57 -14.20
C PRO A 298 18.60 3.30 -14.13
N GLY A 299 19.20 2.24 -13.58
CA GLY A 299 18.47 1.04 -13.20
C GLY A 299 17.74 1.21 -11.87
N ILE A 300 16.77 0.33 -11.66
CA ILE A 300 16.16 0.08 -10.34
C ILE A 300 17.04 -0.89 -9.56
N GLN A 301 17.25 -0.61 -8.27
CA GLN A 301 18.08 -1.42 -7.38
C GLN A 301 17.32 -1.71 -6.09
N THR A 302 17.35 -2.97 -5.64
CA THR A 302 16.83 -3.36 -4.32
C THR A 302 17.73 -2.79 -3.23
N VAL A 303 17.11 -2.30 -2.15
CA VAL A 303 17.81 -1.78 -0.98
C VAL A 303 17.20 -2.32 0.32
N PRO A 304 17.98 -2.37 1.42
CA PRO A 304 17.45 -2.66 2.74
C PRO A 304 16.33 -1.71 3.18
N ASP A 305 15.38 -2.24 3.96
CA ASP A 305 14.46 -1.39 4.73
C ASP A 305 15.27 -0.55 5.74
N SER A 306 15.37 0.74 5.47
CA SER A 306 16.09 1.69 6.31
C SER A 306 15.26 2.25 7.48
N SER A 307 14.02 1.77 7.64
CA SER A 307 13.12 2.21 8.69
C SER A 307 13.68 1.94 10.09
N PRO A 308 13.33 2.76 11.10
CA PRO A 308 13.75 2.52 12.48
C PRO A 308 13.32 1.15 13.02
N SER A 309 12.17 0.63 12.55
CA SER A 309 11.65 -0.68 12.94
C SER A 309 12.53 -1.81 12.41
N ALA A 310 12.88 -1.78 11.12
CA ALA A 310 13.73 -2.79 10.50
C ALA A 310 15.14 -2.79 11.10
N LYS A 311 15.72 -1.60 11.33
CA LYS A 311 17.02 -1.48 12.02
C LYS A 311 17.01 -2.08 13.41
N LYS A 312 15.95 -1.82 14.18
CA LYS A 312 15.79 -2.41 15.51
C LYS A 312 15.63 -3.93 15.44
N MET A 313 14.86 -4.44 14.49
CA MET A 313 14.69 -5.88 14.29
C MET A 313 16.02 -6.56 13.94
N LEU A 314 16.82 -5.95 13.06
CA LEU A 314 18.17 -6.41 12.74
C LEU A 314 19.06 -6.43 14.00
N GLU A 315 19.07 -5.36 14.79
CA GLU A 315 19.83 -5.30 16.05
C GLU A 315 19.41 -6.39 17.04
N ASP A 316 18.11 -6.69 17.13
CA ASP A 316 17.59 -7.72 18.03
C ASP A 316 17.95 -9.14 17.55
N LEU A 317 17.91 -9.42 16.25
CA LEU A 317 18.35 -10.70 15.65
C LEU A 317 19.87 -10.87 15.74
N LEU A 318 20.66 -9.80 15.59
CA LEU A 318 22.12 -9.86 15.74
C LEU A 318 22.52 -10.29 17.17
N LYS A 319 21.74 -9.94 18.19
CA LYS A 319 21.97 -10.37 19.58
C LYS A 319 21.70 -11.86 19.80
N THR A 320 20.93 -12.51 18.94
CA THR A 320 20.66 -13.96 19.04
C THR A 320 21.73 -14.79 18.34
N CYS A 321 22.56 -14.19 17.49
CA CYS A 321 23.62 -14.90 16.77
C CYS A 321 24.68 -15.46 17.74
N GLU A 322 25.05 -16.72 17.58
CA GLU A 322 26.05 -17.42 18.39
C GLU A 322 27.44 -17.43 17.71
N SER A 323 27.52 -17.09 16.42
CA SER A 323 28.76 -17.01 15.64
C SER A 323 28.88 -15.75 14.76
N SER A 324 30.11 -15.42 14.36
CA SER A 324 30.35 -14.32 13.40
C SER A 324 29.86 -14.65 11.99
N LEU A 325 29.74 -15.95 11.65
CA LEU A 325 29.21 -16.40 10.37
C LEU A 325 27.72 -16.12 10.29
N GLU A 326 26.95 -16.41 11.35
CA GLU A 326 25.53 -16.06 11.47
C GLU A 326 25.29 -14.56 11.31
N GLN A 327 26.12 -13.74 11.97
CA GLN A 327 26.05 -12.27 11.84
C GLN A 327 26.28 -11.84 10.38
N THR A 328 27.29 -12.40 9.72
CA THR A 328 27.61 -12.09 8.32
C THR A 328 26.49 -12.49 7.37
N VAL A 329 25.87 -13.65 7.59
CA VAL A 329 24.70 -14.12 6.83
C VAL A 329 23.53 -13.18 7.02
N LEU A 330 23.19 -12.84 8.26
CA LEU A 330 22.06 -11.95 8.57
C LEU A 330 22.24 -10.54 7.99
N GLU A 331 23.45 -9.98 8.10
CA GLU A 331 23.79 -8.70 7.47
C GLU A 331 23.67 -8.78 5.95
N SER A 332 24.06 -9.90 5.34
CA SER A 332 23.95 -10.10 3.88
C SER A 332 22.50 -10.21 3.42
N ILE A 333 21.64 -10.91 4.18
CA ILE A 333 20.18 -10.94 3.94
C ILE A 333 19.63 -9.50 3.96
N TYR A 334 19.97 -8.73 5.00
CA TYR A 334 19.51 -7.35 5.13
C TYR A 334 19.99 -6.47 3.98
N LEU A 335 21.29 -6.48 3.67
CA LEU A 335 21.90 -5.66 2.62
C LEU A 335 21.38 -6.01 1.22
N ALA A 336 20.97 -7.26 1.00
CA ALA A 336 20.30 -7.69 -0.23
C ALA A 336 18.84 -7.17 -0.34
N GLY A 337 18.31 -6.55 0.71
CA GLY A 337 16.94 -6.04 0.75
C GLY A 337 15.88 -7.13 0.91
N LEU A 338 16.27 -8.32 1.35
CA LEU A 338 15.35 -9.40 1.67
C LEU A 338 14.67 -9.15 3.01
N PRO A 339 13.47 -9.73 3.25
CA PRO A 339 12.84 -9.68 4.55
C PRO A 339 13.76 -10.29 5.61
N LEU A 340 13.79 -9.68 6.79
CA LEU A 340 14.51 -10.23 7.94
C LEU A 340 13.76 -11.45 8.48
N PRO A 341 14.48 -12.49 8.97
CA PRO A 341 13.85 -13.63 9.63
C PRO A 341 12.99 -13.23 10.82
N ASP A 342 11.87 -13.92 11.04
CA ASP A 342 10.96 -13.65 12.16
C ASP A 342 11.58 -13.94 13.53
N SER A 343 12.54 -14.87 13.57
CA SER A 343 13.22 -15.27 14.81
C SER A 343 14.60 -15.84 14.55
N GLY A 344 15.48 -15.70 15.55
CA GLY A 344 16.77 -16.40 15.62
C GLY A 344 16.79 -17.45 16.73
N GLN A 345 17.51 -18.55 16.50
CA GLN A 345 17.74 -19.63 17.48
C GLN A 345 16.46 -20.24 18.09
N LYS A 346 15.37 -20.28 17.31
CA LYS A 346 14.06 -20.78 17.78
C LYS A 346 14.04 -22.30 17.81
N VAL A 347 13.79 -22.90 18.98
CA VAL A 347 13.73 -24.36 19.13
C VAL A 347 12.45 -24.92 18.49
N ILE A 348 12.62 -25.93 17.63
CA ILE A 348 11.53 -26.71 17.02
C ILE A 348 11.39 -28.02 17.79
N THR A 349 10.15 -28.35 18.16
CA THR A 349 9.83 -29.53 18.96
C THR A 349 8.68 -30.32 18.35
N GLU A 350 8.71 -31.64 18.49
CA GLU A 350 7.63 -32.54 18.09
C GLU A 350 7.32 -33.51 19.23
N GLY A 351 6.07 -33.58 19.66
CA GLY A 351 5.68 -34.45 20.79
C GLY A 351 6.35 -34.12 22.13
N GLY A 352 6.94 -32.93 22.27
CA GLY A 352 7.70 -32.50 23.46
C GLY A 352 9.21 -32.80 23.40
N GLU A 353 9.68 -33.45 22.33
CA GLU A 353 11.11 -33.70 22.08
C GLU A 353 11.71 -32.57 21.22
N LEU A 354 12.98 -32.22 21.48
CA LEU A 354 13.71 -31.24 20.69
C LEU A 354 14.18 -31.90 19.38
N ILE A 355 13.76 -31.35 18.25
CA ILE A 355 14.15 -31.82 16.92
C ILE A 355 15.38 -31.05 16.44
N ALA A 356 15.25 -29.72 16.37
CA ALA A 356 16.31 -28.85 15.90
C ALA A 356 16.20 -27.44 16.48
N ARG A 357 17.28 -26.68 16.34
CA ARG A 357 17.33 -25.25 16.63
C ARG A 357 18.03 -24.57 15.44
N PRO A 358 17.27 -24.15 14.41
CA PRO A 358 17.84 -23.38 13.31
C PRO A 358 18.35 -22.02 13.78
N ASP A 359 19.32 -21.48 13.05
CA ASP A 359 19.92 -20.18 13.35
C ASP A 359 18.93 -19.06 13.10
N PHE A 360 18.16 -19.17 12.02
CA PHE A 360 17.07 -18.26 11.69
C PHE A 360 15.84 -19.00 11.18
N ALA A 361 14.66 -18.40 11.33
CA ALA A 361 13.42 -18.96 10.78
C ALA A 361 12.50 -17.85 10.25
N TYR A 362 11.95 -18.09 9.07
CA TYR A 362 10.80 -17.39 8.50
C TYR A 362 9.53 -18.19 8.77
N GLN A 363 8.44 -17.53 9.12
CA GLN A 363 7.15 -18.14 9.41
C GLN A 363 6.05 -17.49 8.58
N GLU A 364 5.50 -18.24 7.63
CA GLU A 364 4.44 -17.75 6.76
C GLU A 364 3.30 -18.75 6.64
N ASN A 365 2.09 -18.36 7.07
CA ASN A 365 0.84 -19.09 6.83
C ASN A 365 0.86 -20.61 7.14
N GLY A 366 1.67 -21.03 8.11
CA GLY A 366 1.78 -22.44 8.53
C GLY A 366 2.91 -23.23 7.85
N HIS A 367 3.63 -22.62 6.92
CA HIS A 367 4.91 -23.08 6.40
C HIS A 367 6.06 -22.32 7.08
N SER A 368 7.21 -22.95 7.24
CA SER A 368 8.39 -22.27 7.76
C SER A 368 9.63 -22.58 6.93
N ILE A 369 10.43 -21.56 6.69
CA ILE A 369 11.75 -21.69 6.07
C ILE A 369 12.77 -21.53 7.19
N VAL A 370 13.55 -22.58 7.42
CA VAL A 370 14.53 -22.64 8.51
C VAL A 370 15.94 -22.60 7.96
N ILE A 371 16.74 -21.67 8.44
CA ILE A 371 18.11 -21.45 7.99
C ILE A 371 19.08 -22.08 8.98
N PHE A 372 19.98 -22.91 8.44
CA PHE A 372 21.15 -23.43 9.16
C PHE A 372 22.42 -22.84 8.56
N VAL A 373 23.24 -22.23 9.41
CA VAL A 373 24.52 -21.61 9.09
C VAL A 373 25.63 -22.52 9.60
N ASP A 374 26.08 -23.42 8.74
CA ASP A 374 27.03 -24.47 9.12
C ASP A 374 28.46 -23.93 9.14
N GLY A 375 29.02 -23.77 10.35
CA GLY A 375 30.41 -23.45 10.57
C GLY A 375 31.38 -24.64 10.36
N PRO A 376 32.70 -24.43 10.51
CA PRO A 376 33.71 -25.47 10.31
C PRO A 376 33.56 -26.73 11.15
N ASP A 377 32.93 -26.63 12.33
CA ASP A 377 32.74 -27.76 13.24
C ASP A 377 31.74 -28.82 12.70
N HIS A 378 30.95 -28.46 11.68
CA HIS A 378 30.00 -29.36 11.00
C HIS A 378 30.68 -30.26 9.95
N ASP A 379 31.99 -30.16 9.73
CA ASP A 379 32.68 -30.96 8.71
C ASP A 379 32.88 -32.45 9.09
N ASN A 380 32.69 -32.80 10.37
CA ASN A 380 32.89 -34.16 10.87
C ASN A 380 31.74 -35.12 10.48
N GLU A 381 32.07 -36.35 10.07
CA GLU A 381 31.12 -37.35 9.56
C GLU A 381 29.97 -37.69 10.52
N SER A 382 30.23 -37.70 11.83
CA SER A 382 29.17 -37.94 12.83
C SER A 382 28.17 -36.78 12.87
N GLN A 383 28.66 -35.55 12.78
CA GLN A 383 27.84 -34.35 12.86
C GLN A 383 26.99 -34.21 11.59
N LYS A 384 27.57 -34.48 10.42
CA LYS A 384 26.85 -34.49 9.13
C LYS A 384 25.65 -35.44 9.14
N ARG A 385 25.82 -36.67 9.63
CA ARG A 385 24.71 -37.64 9.69
C ARG A 385 23.61 -37.22 10.64
N ASP A 386 23.96 -36.68 11.80
CA ASP A 386 22.98 -36.21 12.78
C ASP A 386 22.23 -34.99 12.24
N ASP A 387 22.92 -34.09 11.53
CA ASP A 387 22.32 -32.91 10.91
C ASP A 387 21.40 -33.31 9.74
N GLU A 388 21.80 -34.24 8.87
CA GLU A 388 20.96 -34.81 7.82
C GLU A 388 19.67 -35.43 8.39
N MET A 389 19.77 -36.25 9.44
CA MET A 389 18.58 -36.85 10.08
C MET A 389 17.61 -35.81 10.65
N LYS A 390 18.12 -34.72 11.23
CA LYS A 390 17.26 -33.63 11.72
C LYS A 390 16.58 -32.88 10.59
N ARG A 391 17.31 -32.63 9.49
CA ARG A 391 16.80 -31.90 8.33
C ARG A 391 15.72 -32.70 7.60
N ASP A 392 15.94 -33.99 7.39
CA ASP A 392 14.92 -34.90 6.84
C ASP A 392 13.67 -34.91 7.73
N ARG A 393 13.84 -34.83 9.06
CA ARG A 393 12.70 -34.77 9.99
C ARG A 393 11.91 -33.46 9.85
N LEU A 394 12.59 -32.33 9.69
CA LEU A 394 11.97 -31.01 9.48
C LEU A 394 11.20 -30.96 8.16
N ASP A 395 11.77 -31.49 7.08
CA ASP A 395 11.08 -31.58 5.78
C ASP A 395 9.80 -32.43 5.88
N LEU A 396 9.84 -33.56 6.61
CA LEU A 396 8.65 -34.36 6.91
C LEU A 396 7.61 -33.65 7.79
N MET A 397 8.02 -32.63 8.54
CA MET A 397 7.13 -31.77 9.32
C MET A 397 6.53 -30.61 8.49
N GLY A 398 6.99 -30.44 7.25
CA GLY A 398 6.53 -29.39 6.33
C GLY A 398 7.37 -28.11 6.36
N ASP A 399 8.55 -28.14 6.98
CA ASP A 399 9.48 -27.02 7.02
C ASP A 399 10.49 -27.12 5.86
N THR A 400 10.69 -26.02 5.13
CA THR A 400 11.74 -25.95 4.11
C THR A 400 13.07 -25.64 4.77
N VAL A 401 14.02 -26.55 4.62
CA VAL A 401 15.38 -26.40 5.17
C VAL A 401 16.27 -25.70 4.15
N PHE A 402 16.85 -24.57 4.55
CA PHE A 402 17.86 -23.85 3.78
C PHE A 402 19.19 -23.85 4.52
N THR A 403 20.25 -24.37 3.90
CA THR A 403 21.57 -24.46 4.53
C THR A 403 22.57 -23.55 3.83
N ILE A 404 23.37 -22.83 4.61
CA ILE A 404 24.52 -22.02 4.15
C ILE A 404 25.76 -22.54 4.86
N HIS A 405 26.65 -23.17 4.13
CA HIS A 405 27.91 -23.68 4.66
C HIS A 405 29.01 -22.61 4.56
N TYR A 406 29.95 -22.57 5.50
CA TYR A 406 31.03 -21.56 5.53
C TYR A 406 31.95 -21.54 4.29
N ARG A 407 31.87 -22.56 3.43
CA ARG A 407 32.61 -22.66 2.16
C ARG A 407 31.77 -22.26 0.94
N ASP A 408 30.48 -22.01 1.12
CA ASP A 408 29.60 -21.61 0.04
C ASP A 408 29.91 -20.18 -0.40
N ASP A 409 29.58 -19.89 -1.66
CA ASP A 409 29.52 -18.50 -2.12
C ASP A 409 28.26 -17.87 -1.52
N LEU A 410 28.45 -17.00 -0.52
CA LEU A 410 27.35 -16.37 0.20
C LEU A 410 26.42 -15.60 -0.75
N GLN A 411 26.94 -14.95 -1.80
CA GLN A 411 26.09 -14.19 -2.71
C GLN A 411 25.15 -15.11 -3.49
N VAL A 412 25.64 -16.26 -3.94
CA VAL A 412 24.82 -17.28 -4.61
C VAL A 412 23.74 -17.78 -3.67
N LYS A 413 24.09 -18.07 -2.41
CA LYS A 413 23.13 -18.55 -1.41
C LYS A 413 22.07 -17.51 -1.04
N ILE A 414 22.43 -16.23 -0.99
CA ILE A 414 21.45 -15.16 -0.76
C ILE A 414 20.49 -15.03 -1.95
N ASN A 415 20.97 -15.20 -3.18
CA ASN A 415 20.10 -15.23 -4.36
C ASN A 415 19.16 -16.44 -4.36
N ASP A 416 19.67 -17.64 -4.03
CA ASP A 416 18.83 -18.85 -3.88
C ASP A 416 17.77 -18.67 -2.79
N LEU A 417 18.12 -18.00 -1.68
CA LEU A 417 17.16 -17.68 -0.62
C LEU A 417 16.11 -16.67 -1.10
N ALA A 418 16.49 -15.69 -1.92
CA ALA A 418 15.55 -14.74 -2.49
C ALA A 418 14.48 -15.44 -3.34
N GLU A 419 14.86 -16.41 -4.16
CA GLU A 419 13.91 -17.21 -4.97
C GLU A 419 12.96 -18.07 -4.13
N LEU A 420 13.30 -18.38 -2.88
CA LEU A 420 12.44 -19.13 -1.96
C LEU A 420 11.48 -18.25 -1.15
N LEU A 421 11.81 -16.96 -1.00
CA LEU A 421 11.02 -15.99 -0.24
C LEU A 421 10.03 -15.19 -1.12
N LEU A 422 10.18 -15.30 -2.45
CA LEU A 422 9.26 -14.80 -3.48
C LEU A 422 8.27 -15.92 -3.85
#